data_AF-A0A6M0RFM7-F1
#
_entry.id   AF-A0A6M0RFM7-F1
#
_cell.length_a   1.000
_cell.length_b   1.000
_cell.length_c   1.000
_cell.angle_alpha   90.00
_cell.angle_beta   90.00
_cell.angle_gamma   90.00
#
_symmetry.space_group_name_H-M   'P 1'
#
loop_
_entity.id
_entity.type
_entity.pdbx_description
1 polymer ?
#
loop_
_entity_poly.entity_id
_entity_poly.type
_entity_poly.pdbx_seq_one_letter_code
_entity_poly.pdbx_strand_id
1 'polypeptide(L)'
;MVVGKTGRTTNLTQGLIRAVGVSVNVRFGSAGVAHFRDQFSVRSTGSGTFSAGGDSGSFVWGWQSGLPPVGLLFAGGGGTTFCNRMSRVVNALDITLI
;
A
#
# COMPACT_ATOMS: atom_id res chain seq x y z
N MET A 1 5.15 -11.31 -5.72
CA MET A 1 4.49 -10.51 -6.78
C MET A 1 5.05 -9.09 -6.76
N VAL A 2 5.54 -8.61 -7.91
CA VAL A 2 6.06 -7.24 -8.05
C VAL A 2 4.89 -6.28 -8.23
N VAL A 3 4.96 -5.13 -7.58
CA VAL A 3 3.91 -4.10 -7.57
C VAL A 3 4.50 -2.72 -7.88
N GLY A 4 3.65 -1.82 -8.36
CA GLY A 4 3.97 -0.42 -8.60
C GLY A 4 3.03 0.50 -7.86
N LYS A 5 3.50 1.73 -7.62
CA LYS A 5 2.65 2.86 -7.24
C LYS A 5 3.19 4.14 -7.85
N THR A 6 2.32 5.14 -8.01
CA THR A 6 2.68 6.56 -8.16
C THR A 6 2.20 7.32 -6.94
N GLY A 7 3.06 8.12 -6.35
CA GLY A 7 2.70 8.95 -5.20
C GLY A 7 3.39 10.30 -5.24
N ARG A 8 2.82 11.27 -4.52
CA ARG A 8 3.25 12.67 -4.53
C ARG A 8 4.72 12.84 -4.12
N THR A 9 5.20 12.01 -3.21
CA THR A 9 6.50 12.22 -2.55
C THR A 9 7.60 11.43 -3.24
N THR A 10 7.38 10.15 -3.54
CA THR A 10 8.44 9.30 -4.15
C THR A 10 8.23 9.02 -5.64
N ASN A 11 7.26 9.67 -6.28
CA ASN A 11 6.91 9.44 -7.69
C ASN A 11 6.58 7.96 -7.97
N LEU A 12 6.93 7.49 -9.16
CA LEU A 12 6.80 6.10 -9.58
C LEU A 12 7.86 5.26 -8.86
N THR A 13 7.41 4.21 -8.18
CA THR A 13 8.28 3.25 -7.49
C THR A 13 7.81 1.84 -7.75
N GLN A 14 8.76 0.90 -7.63
CA GLN A 14 8.51 -0.53 -7.75
C GLN A 14 8.85 -1.23 -6.42
N GLY A 15 8.04 -2.21 -6.06
CA GLY A 15 8.18 -2.97 -4.83
C GLY A 15 7.84 -4.43 -5.00
N LEU A 16 8.15 -5.22 -3.98
CA LEU A 16 7.80 -6.63 -3.87
C LEU A 16 6.92 -6.83 -2.64
N ILE A 17 5.77 -7.49 -2.83
CA ILE A 17 4.94 -7.94 -1.70
C ILE A 17 5.75 -8.94 -0.87
N ARG A 18 5.93 -8.65 0.43
CA ARG A 18 6.71 -9.47 1.37
C ARG A 18 5.86 -10.36 2.24
N ALA A 19 4.67 -9.90 2.62
CA ALA A 19 3.73 -10.68 3.42
C ALA A 19 2.28 -10.28 3.10
N VAL A 20 1.35 -11.20 3.39
CA VAL A 20 -0.10 -11.02 3.27
C VAL A 20 -0.75 -11.45 4.59
N GLY A 21 -1.93 -10.94 4.92
CA GLY A 21 -2.60 -11.25 6.19
C GLY A 21 -1.97 -10.56 7.41
N VAL A 22 -1.19 -9.50 7.20
CA VAL A 22 -0.46 -8.80 8.26
C VAL A 22 -1.43 -8.03 9.16
N SER A 23 -1.17 -8.06 10.46
CA SER A 23 -1.79 -7.16 11.43
C SER A 23 -0.80 -6.08 11.86
N VAL A 24 -1.22 -4.82 11.87
CA VAL A 24 -0.34 -3.68 12.14
C VAL A 24 -1.06 -2.61 12.95
N ASN A 25 -0.34 -2.04 13.91
CA ASN A 25 -0.77 -0.90 14.71
C ASN A 25 -0.22 0.37 14.09
N VAL A 26 -1.08 1.31 13.73
CA VAL A 26 -0.70 2.56 13.06
C VAL A 26 -1.10 3.73 13.94
N ARG A 27 -0.14 4.62 14.23
CA ARG A 27 -0.36 5.81 15.06
C ARG A 27 -0.88 6.96 14.19
N PHE A 28 -2.08 7.45 14.48
CA PHE A 28 -2.74 8.58 13.83
C PHE A 28 -2.66 9.86 14.68
N GLY A 29 -1.46 10.18 15.19
CA GLY A 29 -1.24 11.38 15.99
C GLY A 29 -2.14 11.43 17.24
N SER A 30 -2.87 12.54 17.41
CA SER A 30 -3.80 12.74 18.53
C SER A 30 -5.03 11.83 18.48
N ALA A 31 -5.37 11.26 17.31
CA ALA A 31 -6.47 10.30 17.18
C ALA A 31 -6.13 8.91 17.74
N GLY A 32 -4.88 8.69 18.20
CA GLY A 32 -4.47 7.47 18.87
C GLY A 32 -3.86 6.42 17.93
N VAL A 33 -4.05 5.15 18.26
CA VAL A 33 -3.50 4.01 17.52
C VAL A 33 -4.66 3.20 16.95
N ALA A 34 -4.66 2.99 15.64
CA ALA A 34 -5.63 2.14 14.96
C ALA A 34 -5.00 0.78 14.64
N HIS A 35 -5.78 -0.27 14.83
CA HIS A 35 -5.39 -1.66 14.60
C HIS A 35 -5.95 -2.14 13.26
N PHE A 36 -5.08 -2.47 12.30
CA PHE A 36 -5.45 -2.97 10.99
C PHE A 36 -5.13 -4.46 10.89
N ARG A 37 -6.04 -5.23 10.30
CA ARG A 37 -5.86 -6.66 10.02
C ARG A 37 -6.05 -6.95 8.55
N ASP A 38 -5.52 -8.08 8.11
CA ASP A 38 -5.56 -8.52 6.72
C ASP A 38 -4.99 -7.52 5.71
N GLN A 39 -3.83 -6.96 6.08
CA GLN A 39 -3.05 -6.07 5.23
C GLN A 39 -2.02 -6.87 4.45
N PHE A 40 -1.44 -6.26 3.41
CA PHE A 40 -0.20 -6.78 2.82
C PHE A 40 0.92 -5.76 2.97
N SER A 41 2.15 -6.27 3.05
CA SER A 41 3.35 -5.46 3.17
C SER A 41 4.15 -5.44 1.89
N VAL A 42 4.74 -4.29 1.57
CA VAL A 42 5.58 -4.08 0.40
C VAL A 42 6.92 -3.50 0.85
N ARG A 43 8.00 -3.96 0.22
CA ARG A 43 9.31 -3.30 0.31
C ARG A 43 9.81 -2.98 -1.09
N SER A 44 10.62 -1.93 -1.18
CA SER A 44 11.26 -1.51 -2.44
C SER A 44 12.04 -2.66 -3.08
N THR A 45 12.08 -2.69 -4.40
CA THR A 45 13.03 -3.52 -5.16
C THR A 45 14.37 -2.82 -5.39
N GLY A 46 14.44 -1.50 -5.20
CA GLY A 46 15.66 -0.69 -5.31
C GLY A 46 16.30 -0.35 -3.97
N SER A 47 17.33 0.50 -4.01
CA SER A 47 18.06 0.98 -2.82
C SER A 47 17.28 1.99 -1.96
N GLY A 48 16.21 2.58 -2.50
CA GLY A 48 15.34 3.54 -1.80
C GLY A 48 14.14 2.90 -1.10
N THR A 49 13.21 3.72 -0.64
CA THR A 49 11.92 3.25 -0.09
C THR A 49 10.88 3.06 -1.17
N PHE A 50 9.92 2.15 -0.93
CA PHE A 50 8.76 2.02 -1.80
C PHE A 50 7.82 3.21 -1.65
N SER A 51 7.70 3.76 -0.43
CA SER A 51 6.89 4.94 -0.18
C SER A 51 7.46 5.80 0.95
N ALA A 52 6.99 7.04 1.01
CA ALA A 52 7.24 7.96 2.12
C ALA A 52 5.93 8.64 2.56
N GLY A 53 6.00 9.43 3.64
CA GLY A 53 4.89 10.29 4.05
C GLY A 53 4.46 11.19 2.89
N GLY A 54 3.15 11.28 2.65
CA GLY A 54 2.56 11.97 1.50
C GLY A 54 2.19 11.08 0.31
N ASP A 55 2.63 9.81 0.29
CA ASP A 55 2.16 8.80 -0.66
C ASP A 55 0.91 8.04 -0.18
N SER A 56 0.42 8.33 1.03
CA SER A 56 -0.83 7.75 1.54
C SER A 56 -1.98 8.01 0.58
N GLY A 57 -2.75 6.96 0.27
CA GLY A 57 -3.81 6.99 -0.74
C GLY A 57 -3.36 6.58 -2.14
N SER A 58 -2.06 6.35 -2.38
CA SER A 58 -1.59 5.83 -3.66
C SER A 58 -2.22 4.46 -3.98
N PHE A 59 -2.74 4.33 -5.19
CA PHE A 59 -3.15 3.06 -5.78
C PHE A 59 -1.91 2.19 -6.04
N VAL A 60 -1.98 0.94 -5.62
CA VAL A 60 -0.93 -0.06 -5.81
C VAL A 60 -1.43 -1.09 -6.81
N TRP A 61 -0.70 -1.25 -7.92
CA TRP A 61 -1.02 -2.16 -9.00
C TRP A 61 0.02 -3.27 -9.13
N GLY A 62 -0.33 -4.38 -9.78
CA GLY A 62 0.64 -5.41 -10.15
C GLY A 62 1.54 -4.91 -11.29
N TRP A 63 2.86 -5.11 -11.19
CA TRP A 63 3.83 -4.65 -12.18
C TRP A 63 3.84 -5.53 -13.44
N GLN A 64 2.73 -5.51 -14.17
CA GLN A 64 2.52 -6.25 -15.41
C GLN A 64 1.53 -5.51 -16.31
N SER A 65 1.40 -5.98 -17.56
CA SER A 65 0.40 -5.45 -18.50
C SER A 65 -1.02 -5.47 -17.89
N GLY A 66 -1.80 -4.43 -18.17
CA GLY A 66 -3.15 -4.26 -17.61
C GLY A 66 -3.21 -3.72 -16.18
N LEU A 67 -2.05 -3.46 -15.53
CA LEU A 67 -1.95 -2.77 -14.23
C LEU A 67 -2.99 -3.24 -13.19
N PRO A 68 -3.09 -4.55 -12.92
CA PRO A 68 -4.19 -5.08 -12.14
C PRO A 68 -4.23 -4.47 -10.73
N PRO A 69 -5.43 -4.16 -10.20
CA PRO A 69 -5.61 -3.63 -8.85
C PRO A 69 -5.06 -4.57 -7.79
N VAL A 70 -4.19 -4.09 -6.91
CA VAL A 70 -3.65 -4.88 -5.79
C VAL A 70 -4.01 -4.29 -4.45
N GLY A 71 -3.85 -2.98 -4.26
CA GLY A 71 -4.20 -2.36 -2.98
C GLY A 71 -4.11 -0.85 -2.90
N LEU A 72 -4.38 -0.36 -1.69
CA LEU A 72 -4.37 1.05 -1.37
C LEU A 72 -3.39 1.29 -0.23
N LEU A 73 -2.37 2.10 -0.50
CA LEU A 73 -1.34 2.46 0.47
C LEU A 73 -1.93 3.33 1.58
N PHE A 74 -1.73 2.95 2.85
CA PHE A 74 -2.24 3.76 3.97
C PHE A 74 -1.20 4.06 5.05
N ALA A 75 -0.13 3.27 5.16
CA ALA A 75 0.89 3.46 6.18
C ALA A 75 2.26 2.96 5.72
N GLY A 76 3.32 3.38 6.41
CA GLY A 76 4.67 2.88 6.19
C GLY A 76 5.63 3.28 7.31
N GLY A 77 6.69 2.51 7.47
CA GLY A 77 7.74 2.71 8.47
C GLY A 77 8.82 1.63 8.38
N GLY A 78 10.07 1.95 8.74
CA GLY A 78 11.19 0.99 8.70
C GLY A 78 11.40 0.33 7.34
N GLY A 79 11.23 1.10 6.25
CA GLY A 79 11.34 0.62 4.87
C GLY A 79 10.22 -0.32 4.41
N THR A 80 9.17 -0.52 5.23
CA THR A 80 8.02 -1.37 4.93
C THR A 80 6.78 -0.50 4.75
N THR A 81 6.06 -0.74 3.67
CA THR A 81 4.79 -0.08 3.35
C THR A 81 3.66 -1.06 3.60
N PHE A 82 2.55 -0.59 4.17
CA PHE A 82 1.35 -1.38 4.43
C PHE A 82 0.19 -0.87 3.59
N CYS A 83 -0.54 -1.83 3.00
CA CYS A 83 -1.60 -1.56 2.06
C CYS A 83 -2.84 -2.39 2.38
N ASN A 84 -4.01 -1.77 2.22
CA ASN A 84 -5.29 -2.46 2.20
C ASN A 84 -5.42 -3.27 0.91
N ARG A 85 -6.01 -4.47 1.00
CA ARG A 85 -6.36 -5.25 -0.20
C ARG A 85 -7.39 -4.51 -1.02
N MET A 86 -7.17 -4.39 -2.33
CA MET A 86 -8.09 -3.62 -3.18
C MET A 86 -9.51 -4.22 -3.17
N SER A 87 -9.65 -5.53 -3.10
CA SER A 87 -10.97 -6.18 -2.98
C SER A 87 -11.76 -5.70 -1.75
N ARG A 88 -11.10 -5.46 -0.62
CA ARG A 88 -11.75 -4.90 0.58
C ARG A 88 -12.13 -3.44 0.40
N VAL A 89 -11.27 -2.66 -0.25
CA VAL A 89 -11.53 -1.24 -0.51
C VAL A 89 -12.73 -1.08 -1.43
N VAL A 90 -12.74 -1.79 -2.56
CA VAL A 90 -13.83 -1.76 -3.55
C VAL A 90 -15.16 -2.18 -2.91
N ASN A 91 -15.16 -3.24 -2.10
CA ASN A 91 -16.36 -3.69 -1.40
C ASN A 91 -16.83 -2.71 -0.32
N ALA A 92 -15.92 -2.12 0.46
CA ALA A 92 -16.29 -1.19 1.52
C ALA A 92 -16.81 0.16 1.00
N LEU A 93 -16.36 0.56 -0.20
CA LEU A 93 -16.77 1.82 -0.82
C LEU A 93 -17.93 1.67 -1.81
N ASP A 94 -18.34 0.43 -2.12
CA ASP A 94 -19.36 0.12 -3.14
C ASP A 94 -19.08 0.78 -4.50
N ILE A 95 -17.86 0.57 -5.00
CA ILE A 95 -17.40 1.15 -6.26
C ILE A 95 -17.05 0.08 -7.29
N THR A 96 -16.98 0.49 -8.56
CA THR A 96 -16.40 -0.30 -9.65
C THR A 96 -15.12 0.39 -10.11
N LEU A 97 -14.05 -0.38 -10.29
CA LEU A 97 -12.81 0.13 -10.88
C LEU A 97 -12.96 0.20 -12.39
N ILE A 98 -12.57 1.33 -12.97
CA ILE A 98 -12.59 1.60 -14.41
C ILE A 98 -11.21 1.42 -15.03
#